data_AF-A0A4R4D4M6-F1
#
_entry.id   AF-A0A4R4D4M6-F1
#
_cell.length_a   1.000
_cell.length_b   1.000
_cell.length_c   1.000
_cell.angle_alpha   90.00
_cell.angle_beta   90.00
_cell.angle_gamma   90.00
#
_symmetry.space_group_name_H-M   'P 1'
#
loop_
_entity.id
_entity.type
_entity.pdbx_description
1 polymer ?
#
loop_
_entity_poly.entity_id
_entity_poly.type
_entity_poly.pdbx_seq_one_letter_code
_entity_poly.pdbx_strand_id
1 'polypeptide(L)'
;MDPILNILGLGDRGLDSLSLAAYKLLKGSDLIFLWDAEHPAASDLIREGFPCQEIFAAAEQMENIILDLETGLDLIVEKVIAVSGKKQITLALPGFPIAEGRIIAGLHQRLGTSFIVKATLIRDNSDRLERLTAIMAELRSAWGCPWDKEQDHESLKKYLIEEAYEVLDAIDSKNMNNLCEELGDLLLQVVFHSRIAEESGQFSLNDVIKGISDKLIRRHPHVFGSVEVASSREVLINWDEIKKTEKLTSQSLKKQAERNFFDIPRGLPALQFAEKTQKKASKVGFDWEDHQGPLSKIYEELTELEKEVGKSPRVKEELGDLLFSIVNLSRFLGINAEEALRQGTKKFQQRFNKMMHKIDLEGPDKGRMSMENMNFFWEVVKSEEKTGV
;
A
#
# COMPACT_ATOMS: atom_id res chain seq x y z
N MET A 1 33.14 32.41 2.22
CA MET A 1 32.30 31.20 2.22
C MET A 1 33.20 30.08 2.64
N ASP A 2 32.89 29.47 3.78
CA ASP A 2 33.61 28.30 4.26
C ASP A 2 33.41 27.15 3.26
N PRO A 3 34.44 26.33 3.00
CA PRO A 3 34.32 25.26 2.04
C PRO A 3 33.35 24.20 2.57
N ILE A 4 32.58 23.60 1.66
CA ILE A 4 31.50 22.66 1.97
C ILE A 4 31.91 21.28 1.49
N LEU A 5 31.76 20.29 2.36
CA LEU A 5 31.83 18.87 2.00
C LEU A 5 30.40 18.31 2.00
N ASN A 6 29.87 18.03 0.81
CA ASN A 6 28.59 17.37 0.63
C ASN A 6 28.77 15.85 0.65
N ILE A 7 27.94 15.12 1.39
CA ILE A 7 27.91 13.66 1.39
C ILE A 7 26.66 13.23 0.63
N LEU A 8 26.86 12.47 -0.45
CA LEU A 8 25.82 12.05 -1.39
C LEU A 8 25.80 10.53 -1.53
N GLY A 9 24.60 9.93 -1.51
CA GLY A 9 24.41 8.53 -1.89
C GLY A 9 24.12 8.40 -3.36
N LEU A 10 24.80 7.50 -4.07
CA LEU A 10 24.57 7.26 -5.49
C LEU A 10 23.47 6.22 -5.75
N GLY A 11 22.94 5.54 -4.72
CA GLY A 11 21.99 4.44 -4.89
C GLY A 11 22.68 3.17 -5.39
N ASP A 12 21.95 2.34 -6.15
CA ASP A 12 22.41 1.05 -6.71
C ASP A 12 22.42 1.03 -8.25
N ARG A 13 22.14 2.18 -8.89
CA ARG A 13 21.90 2.31 -10.35
C ARG A 13 22.72 3.44 -10.97
N GLY A 14 22.55 3.65 -12.28
CA GLY A 14 23.24 4.65 -13.10
C GLY A 14 22.78 6.08 -12.85
N LEU A 15 23.42 7.06 -13.50
CA LEU A 15 23.18 8.50 -13.28
C LEU A 15 21.73 8.92 -13.48
N ASP A 16 21.01 8.28 -14.41
CA ASP A 16 19.60 8.53 -14.71
C ASP A 16 18.66 8.27 -13.52
N SER A 17 19.14 7.57 -12.49
CA SER A 17 18.40 7.31 -11.25
C SER A 17 18.65 8.34 -10.15
N LEU A 18 19.53 9.33 -10.37
CA LEU A 18 19.76 10.39 -9.40
C LEU A 18 18.65 11.44 -9.45
N SER A 19 18.14 11.83 -8.28
CA SER A 19 17.20 12.94 -8.18
C SER A 19 17.75 14.23 -8.80
N LEU A 20 16.86 15.10 -9.31
CA LEU A 20 17.25 16.40 -9.86
C LEU A 20 18.04 17.27 -8.85
N ALA A 21 17.74 17.15 -7.55
CA ALA A 21 18.48 17.83 -6.50
C ALA A 21 19.92 17.32 -6.37
N ALA A 22 20.11 16.00 -6.45
CA ALA A 22 21.43 15.38 -6.45
C ALA A 22 22.23 15.71 -7.71
N TYR A 23 21.60 15.66 -8.88
CA TYR A 23 22.23 16.05 -10.13
C TYR A 23 22.69 17.52 -10.10
N LYS A 24 21.84 18.44 -9.61
CA LYS A 24 22.20 19.86 -9.44
C LYS A 24 23.35 20.06 -8.44
N LEU A 25 23.37 19.28 -7.36
CA LEU A 25 24.45 19.31 -6.38
C LEU A 25 25.77 18.86 -6.99
N LEU A 26 25.77 17.74 -7.71
CA LEU A 26 26.94 17.23 -8.43
C LEU A 26 27.44 18.24 -9.46
N LYS A 27 26.54 18.88 -10.20
CA LYS A 27 26.90 19.89 -11.21
C LYS A 27 27.48 21.17 -10.61
N GLY A 28 27.11 21.48 -9.37
CA GLY A 28 27.65 22.61 -8.60
C GLY A 28 28.92 22.28 -7.80
N SER A 29 29.43 21.05 -7.89
CA SER A 29 30.63 20.62 -7.16
C SER A 29 31.91 20.95 -7.93
N ASP A 30 32.91 21.50 -7.24
CA ASP A 30 34.23 21.78 -7.80
C ASP A 30 35.09 20.50 -7.94
N LEU A 31 34.74 19.45 -7.17
CA LEU A 31 35.33 18.11 -7.19
C LEU A 31 34.34 17.10 -6.60
N ILE A 32 34.24 15.92 -7.21
CA ILE A 32 33.44 14.79 -6.72
C ILE A 32 34.39 13.63 -6.40
N PHE A 33 34.53 13.32 -5.13
CA PHE A 33 35.20 12.11 -4.66
C PHE A 33 34.29 10.91 -4.81
N LEU A 34 34.67 9.96 -5.66
CA LEU A 34 33.99 8.69 -5.83
C LEU A 34 34.58 7.67 -4.86
N TRP A 35 33.72 7.04 -4.06
CA TRP A 35 34.11 5.93 -3.19
C TRP A 35 34.56 4.70 -3.99
N ASP A 36 33.82 4.42 -5.05
CA ASP A 36 34.01 3.31 -5.96
C ASP A 36 33.75 3.79 -7.39
N ALA A 37 34.77 3.74 -8.24
CA ALA A 37 34.66 4.12 -9.65
C ALA A 37 33.97 3.07 -10.52
N GLU A 38 33.86 1.82 -10.05
CA GLU A 38 33.13 0.77 -10.74
C GLU A 38 31.61 0.89 -10.54
N HIS A 39 31.15 1.80 -9.66
CA HIS A 39 29.74 2.07 -9.45
C HIS A 39 29.05 2.52 -10.76
N PRO A 40 27.83 2.04 -11.10
CA PRO A 40 27.16 2.40 -12.36
C PRO A 40 27.04 3.91 -12.59
N ALA A 41 26.60 4.67 -11.57
CA ALA A 41 26.55 6.13 -11.66
C ALA A 41 27.93 6.81 -11.76
N ALA A 42 29.01 6.20 -11.27
CA ALA A 42 30.36 6.77 -11.36
C ALA A 42 30.86 6.80 -12.80
N SER A 43 30.65 5.70 -13.53
CA SER A 43 30.98 5.61 -14.96
C SER A 43 30.23 6.66 -15.79
N ASP A 44 28.95 6.86 -15.50
CA ASP A 44 28.12 7.86 -16.18
C ASP A 44 28.56 9.30 -15.84
N LEU A 45 28.88 9.61 -14.58
CA LEU A 45 29.40 10.92 -14.18
C LEU A 45 30.72 11.26 -14.88
N ILE A 46 31.64 10.30 -14.96
CA ILE A 46 32.91 10.48 -15.68
C ILE A 46 32.65 10.71 -17.16
N ARG A 47 31.73 9.93 -17.78
CA ARG A 47 31.35 10.08 -19.19
C ARG A 47 30.74 11.45 -19.49
N GLU A 48 29.93 11.99 -18.58
CA GLU A 48 29.32 13.32 -18.70
C GLU A 48 30.27 14.49 -18.38
N GLY A 49 31.52 14.20 -18.00
CA GLY A 49 32.55 15.21 -17.77
C GLY A 49 32.45 15.90 -16.42
N PHE A 50 31.80 15.28 -15.43
CA PHE A 50 31.86 15.77 -14.05
C PHE A 50 33.29 15.68 -13.51
N PRO A 51 33.72 16.60 -12.61
CA PRO A 51 35.08 16.61 -12.07
C PRO A 51 35.24 15.50 -11.01
N CYS A 52 35.27 14.25 -11.46
CA CYS A 52 35.34 13.07 -10.60
C CYS A 52 36.78 12.63 -10.33
N GLN A 53 37.03 12.19 -9.10
CA GLN A 53 38.29 11.59 -8.68
C GLN A 53 37.99 10.45 -7.70
N GLU A 54 38.63 9.30 -7.86
CA GLU A 54 38.58 8.24 -6.83
C GLU A 54 39.22 8.71 -5.53
N ILE A 55 38.55 8.44 -4.41
CA ILE A 55 39.06 8.84 -3.10
C ILE A 55 40.12 7.88 -2.54
N PHE A 56 40.04 6.61 -2.92
CA PHE A 56 40.97 5.55 -2.53
C PHE A 56 41.57 4.89 -3.76
N ALA A 57 42.84 4.47 -3.68
CA ALA A 57 43.41 3.59 -4.69
C ALA A 57 42.85 2.16 -4.53
N ALA A 58 42.82 1.36 -5.61
CA ALA A 58 42.33 -0.03 -5.59
C ALA A 58 42.98 -0.91 -4.51
N ALA A 59 44.25 -0.67 -4.16
CA ALA A 59 44.94 -1.37 -3.06
C ALA A 59 44.47 -0.93 -1.66
N GLU A 60 44.07 0.33 -1.49
CA GLU A 60 43.57 0.89 -0.23
C GLU A 60 42.13 0.44 0.07
N GLN A 61 41.34 0.14 -0.97
CA GLN A 61 39.96 -0.36 -0.86
C GLN A 61 39.88 -1.77 -0.23
N MET A 62 40.91 -2.61 -0.44
CA MET A 62 40.91 -4.01 -0.02
C MET A 62 41.46 -4.23 1.41
N GLU A 63 42.37 -3.36 1.89
CA GLU A 63 43.04 -3.53 3.19
C GLU A 63 42.44 -2.69 4.34
N ASN A 64 41.83 -1.52 4.08
CA ASN A 64 41.53 -0.56 5.18
C ASN A 64 40.05 -0.34 5.52
N ILE A 65 39.11 -0.72 4.66
CA ILE A 65 37.69 -0.32 4.83
C ILE A 65 36.81 -1.45 5.40
N ILE A 66 37.23 -2.70 5.24
CA ILE A 66 36.46 -3.86 5.71
C ILE A 66 36.72 -4.16 7.21
N LEU A 67 37.75 -3.58 7.83
CA LEU A 67 38.18 -3.92 9.19
C LEU A 67 38.10 -2.80 10.25
N ASP A 68 38.15 -1.50 9.90
CA ASP A 68 38.01 -0.40 10.86
C ASP A 68 37.48 0.92 10.26
N LEU A 69 36.37 1.44 10.80
CA LEU A 69 35.70 2.66 10.35
C LEU A 69 36.52 3.93 10.66
N GLU A 70 37.25 3.95 11.77
CA GLU A 70 37.99 5.14 12.21
C GLU A 70 39.17 5.43 11.27
N THR A 71 39.93 4.40 10.89
CA THR A 71 41.03 4.50 9.90
C THR A 71 40.54 5.01 8.54
N GLY A 72 39.38 4.53 8.07
CA GLY A 72 38.77 5.01 6.83
C GLY A 72 38.39 6.49 6.87
N LEU A 73 37.89 6.98 8.01
CA LEU A 73 37.53 8.39 8.20
C LEU A 73 38.76 9.31 8.17
N ASP A 74 39.86 8.90 8.80
CA ASP A 74 41.10 9.68 8.81
C ASP A 74 41.68 9.86 7.40
N LEU A 75 41.65 8.81 6.59
CA LEU A 75 42.08 8.87 5.18
C LEU A 75 41.20 9.82 4.36
N ILE A 76 39.88 9.76 4.52
CA ILE A 76 38.95 10.67 3.82
C ILE A 76 39.27 12.12 4.19
N VAL A 77 39.50 12.39 5.47
CA VAL A 77 39.82 13.74 5.96
C VAL A 77 41.13 14.24 5.37
N GLU A 78 42.17 13.41 5.33
CA GLU A 78 43.45 13.76 4.71
C GLU A 78 43.27 14.14 3.23
N LYS A 79 42.55 13.33 2.47
CA LYS A 79 42.29 13.59 1.03
C LYS A 79 41.46 14.85 0.84
N VAL A 80 40.43 15.09 1.65
CA VAL A 80 39.58 16.29 1.56
C VAL A 80 40.39 17.55 1.88
N ILE A 81 41.24 17.53 2.90
CA ILE A 81 42.09 18.67 3.28
C ILE A 81 43.19 18.93 2.24
N ALA A 82 43.74 17.89 1.62
CA ALA A 82 44.79 18.01 0.61
C ALA A 82 44.35 18.79 -0.64
N VAL A 83 43.04 18.85 -0.91
CA VAL A 83 42.48 19.57 -2.07
C VAL A 83 42.29 21.06 -1.74
N SER A 84 43.38 21.82 -1.86
CA SER A 84 43.40 23.26 -1.62
C SER A 84 42.65 24.06 -2.69
N GLY A 85 41.86 25.05 -2.28
CA GLY A 85 41.19 26.03 -3.16
C GLY A 85 39.81 25.63 -3.68
N LYS A 86 39.33 24.41 -3.41
CA LYS A 86 37.97 23.96 -3.74
C LYS A 86 36.99 24.37 -2.64
N LYS A 87 35.82 24.89 -3.02
CA LYS A 87 34.80 25.42 -2.09
C LYS A 87 33.58 24.50 -1.96
N GLN A 88 33.30 23.68 -2.96
CA GLN A 88 32.20 22.71 -2.97
C GLN A 88 32.75 21.34 -3.36
N ILE A 89 33.02 20.49 -2.37
CA ILE A 89 33.49 19.12 -2.59
C ILE A 89 32.31 18.18 -2.31
N THR A 90 32.13 17.14 -3.12
CA THR A 90 31.10 16.11 -2.88
C THR A 90 31.75 14.74 -2.73
N LEU A 91 31.52 14.06 -1.60
CA LEU A 91 31.83 12.65 -1.39
C LEU A 91 30.62 11.82 -1.80
N ALA A 92 30.77 11.04 -2.87
CA ALA A 92 29.75 10.19 -3.44
C ALA A 92 29.99 8.73 -3.02
N LEU A 93 29.05 8.18 -2.24
CA LEU A 93 29.11 6.85 -1.65
C LEU A 93 28.12 5.91 -2.36
N PRO A 94 28.42 4.60 -2.47
CA PRO A 94 27.44 3.62 -2.93
C PRO A 94 26.25 3.53 -1.96
N GLY A 95 25.05 3.30 -2.49
CA GLY A 95 23.84 3.13 -1.69
C GLY A 95 23.39 4.39 -0.94
N PHE A 96 22.87 4.20 0.28
CA PHE A 96 22.32 5.26 1.11
C PHE A 96 23.26 5.55 2.31
N PRO A 97 23.98 6.70 2.33
CA PRO A 97 24.98 7.05 3.35
C PRO A 97 24.48 7.07 4.80
N ILE A 98 23.16 7.01 4.99
CA ILE A 98 22.48 7.40 6.24
C ILE A 98 21.94 6.18 7.00
N ALA A 99 22.31 4.96 6.59
CA ALA A 99 21.96 3.78 7.37
C ALA A 99 22.53 3.80 8.80
N GLU A 100 23.63 4.53 9.09
CA GLU A 100 24.19 4.59 10.46
C GLU A 100 24.60 5.98 10.99
N GLY A 101 24.66 7.05 10.18
CA GLY A 101 25.01 8.41 10.65
C GLY A 101 26.44 8.62 11.22
N ARG A 102 27.17 7.53 11.47
CA ARG A 102 28.53 7.51 12.04
C ARG A 102 29.57 8.18 11.16
N ILE A 103 29.50 7.99 9.84
CA ILE A 103 30.43 8.60 8.88
C ILE A 103 30.31 10.12 8.91
N ILE A 104 29.08 10.65 8.88
CA ILE A 104 28.81 12.09 8.89
C ILE A 104 29.30 12.70 10.21
N ALA A 105 28.98 12.07 11.34
CA ALA A 105 29.43 12.53 12.65
C ALA A 105 30.96 12.50 12.79
N GLY A 106 31.60 11.43 12.33
CA GLY A 106 33.06 11.28 12.36
C GLY A 106 33.79 12.31 11.49
N LEU A 107 33.31 12.54 10.26
CA LEU A 107 33.87 13.58 9.39
C LEU A 107 33.66 14.99 9.95
N HIS A 108 32.48 15.27 10.51
CA HIS A 108 32.19 16.55 11.16
C HIS A 108 33.10 16.79 12.36
N GLN A 109 33.35 15.78 13.19
CA GLN A 109 34.25 15.86 14.34
C GLN A 109 35.71 16.14 13.93
N ARG A 110 36.19 15.48 12.87
CA ARG A 110 37.59 15.55 12.41
C ARG A 110 37.90 16.79 11.58
N LEU A 111 36.99 17.18 10.68
CA LEU A 111 37.17 18.38 9.85
C LEU A 111 36.96 19.67 10.66
N GLY A 112 36.20 19.61 11.75
CA GLY A 112 35.96 20.74 12.64
C GLY A 112 35.42 21.95 11.88
N THR A 113 36.03 23.13 12.08
CA THR A 113 35.65 24.37 11.37
C THR A 113 36.29 24.50 9.98
N SER A 114 37.10 23.53 9.56
CA SER A 114 37.80 23.60 8.26
C SER A 114 36.85 23.40 7.09
N PHE A 115 35.76 22.65 7.29
CA PHE A 115 34.71 22.41 6.30
C PHE A 115 33.32 22.38 6.97
N ILE A 116 32.32 22.91 6.27
CA ILE A 116 30.91 22.66 6.61
C ILE A 116 30.52 21.31 5.99
N VAL A 117 30.33 20.29 6.82
CA VAL A 117 29.86 18.98 6.36
C VAL A 117 28.34 18.99 6.22
N LYS A 118 27.83 18.75 5.01
CA LYS A 118 26.40 18.66 4.70
C LYS A 118 26.08 17.27 4.17
N ALA A 119 25.16 16.57 4.81
CA ALA A 119 24.64 15.32 4.25
C ALA A 119 23.36 15.62 3.45
N THR A 120 23.36 15.28 2.17
CA THR A 120 22.16 15.36 1.34
C THR A 120 21.49 14.00 1.35
N LEU A 121 20.38 13.91 2.10
CA LEU A 121 19.45 12.79 2.02
C LEU A 121 18.81 12.78 0.63
N ILE A 122 19.35 12.00 -0.32
CA ILE A 122 18.52 11.55 -1.43
C ILE A 122 17.63 10.44 -0.89
N ARG A 123 16.40 10.79 -0.51
CA ARG A 123 15.35 9.80 -0.35
C ARG A 123 14.83 9.47 -1.75
N ASP A 124 15.29 8.38 -2.36
CA ASP A 124 14.76 7.88 -3.65
C ASP A 124 13.37 7.23 -3.50
N ASN A 125 12.44 7.95 -2.87
CA ASN A 125 11.01 7.63 -2.87
C ASN A 125 10.18 8.76 -3.51
N SER A 126 10.71 9.98 -3.63
CA SER A 126 10.00 11.06 -4.32
C SER A 126 9.96 10.82 -5.83
N ASP A 127 11.02 10.26 -6.42
CA ASP A 127 11.14 10.14 -7.88
C ASP A 127 10.24 9.04 -8.51
N ARG A 128 10.00 7.91 -7.82
CA ARG A 128 9.19 6.81 -8.38
C ARG A 128 7.70 7.14 -8.43
N LEU A 129 7.19 7.80 -7.39
CA LEU A 129 5.81 8.23 -7.35
C LEU A 129 5.58 9.47 -8.23
N GLU A 130 6.57 10.37 -8.30
CA GLU A 130 6.58 11.45 -9.29
C GLU A 130 6.58 10.90 -10.72
N ARG A 131 7.41 9.88 -11.01
CA ARG A 131 7.41 9.18 -12.31
C ARG A 131 6.06 8.56 -12.64
N LEU A 132 5.44 7.84 -11.70
CA LEU A 132 4.11 7.26 -11.91
C LEU A 132 3.05 8.37 -12.17
N THR A 133 3.12 9.46 -11.41
CA THR A 133 2.22 10.61 -11.59
C THR A 133 2.44 11.29 -12.95
N ALA A 134 3.70 11.44 -13.38
CA ALA A 134 4.06 12.00 -14.68
C ALA A 134 3.60 11.12 -15.84
N ILE A 135 3.75 9.79 -15.72
CA ILE A 135 3.22 8.83 -16.70
C ILE A 135 1.71 9.00 -16.82
N MET A 136 0.98 9.04 -15.69
CA MET A 136 -0.48 9.23 -15.71
C MET A 136 -0.89 10.58 -16.33
N ALA A 137 -0.15 11.65 -16.04
CA ALA A 137 -0.38 12.97 -16.64
C ALA A 137 -0.17 12.95 -18.16
N GLU A 138 0.84 12.22 -18.66
CA GLU A 138 1.08 12.04 -20.09
C GLU A 138 -0.01 11.19 -20.75
N LEU A 139 -0.39 10.06 -20.12
CA LEU A 139 -1.47 9.19 -20.60
C LEU A 139 -2.79 9.92 -20.76
N ARG A 140 -3.09 10.90 -19.89
CA ARG A 140 -4.31 11.72 -19.96
C ARG A 140 -4.12 13.08 -20.65
N SER A 141 -2.94 13.33 -21.22
CA SER A 141 -2.65 14.59 -21.92
C SER A 141 -3.50 14.73 -23.19
N ALA A 142 -3.43 15.89 -23.85
CA ALA A 142 -4.08 16.09 -25.14
C ALA A 142 -3.65 15.07 -26.21
N TRP A 143 -2.43 14.55 -26.10
CA TRP A 143 -1.79 13.60 -27.01
C TRP A 143 -1.67 12.18 -26.42
N GLY A 144 -2.22 11.96 -25.23
CA GLY A 144 -2.17 10.71 -24.51
C GLY A 144 -3.11 9.63 -25.07
N CYS A 145 -3.28 8.57 -24.29
CA CYS A 145 -4.13 7.44 -24.62
C CYS A 145 -5.62 7.86 -24.64
N PRO A 146 -6.36 7.57 -25.73
CA PRO A 146 -7.78 7.92 -25.82
C PRO A 146 -8.64 7.31 -24.70
N TRP A 147 -8.36 6.06 -24.33
CA TRP A 147 -9.07 5.36 -23.27
C TRP A 147 -8.80 5.98 -21.90
N ASP A 148 -7.55 6.32 -21.60
CA ASP A 148 -7.23 6.93 -20.31
C ASP A 148 -7.87 8.29 -20.17
N LYS A 149 -7.89 9.10 -21.24
CA LYS A 149 -8.45 10.45 -21.26
C LYS A 149 -9.96 10.49 -21.08
N GLU A 150 -10.70 9.51 -21.59
CA GLU A 150 -12.17 9.46 -21.47
C GLU A 150 -12.65 8.99 -20.09
N GLN A 151 -11.77 8.44 -19.25
CA GLN A 151 -12.17 7.98 -17.92
C GLN A 151 -12.51 9.13 -16.98
N ASP A 152 -13.49 8.89 -16.11
CA ASP A 152 -13.89 9.73 -15.00
C ASP A 152 -13.96 8.91 -13.69
N HIS A 153 -14.33 9.57 -12.58
CA HIS A 153 -14.44 8.87 -11.30
C HIS A 153 -15.51 7.78 -11.29
N GLU A 154 -16.56 7.90 -12.10
CA GLU A 154 -17.68 6.96 -12.12
C GLU A 154 -17.33 5.71 -12.93
N SER A 155 -16.68 5.87 -14.08
CA SER A 155 -16.24 4.77 -14.94
C SER A 155 -15.17 3.90 -14.27
N LEU A 156 -14.35 4.49 -13.40
CA LEU A 156 -13.24 3.80 -12.72
C LEU A 156 -13.66 2.98 -11.49
N LYS A 157 -14.87 3.19 -10.93
CA LYS A 157 -15.29 2.51 -9.69
C LYS A 157 -15.22 0.99 -9.77
N LYS A 158 -15.57 0.41 -10.93
CA LYS A 158 -15.54 -1.05 -11.12
C LYS A 158 -14.11 -1.59 -11.03
N TYR A 159 -13.15 -0.92 -11.65
CA TYR A 159 -11.74 -1.33 -11.64
C TYR A 159 -11.17 -1.22 -10.23
N LEU A 160 -11.46 -0.14 -9.50
CA LEU A 160 -11.04 -0.02 -8.09
C LEU A 160 -11.55 -1.17 -7.21
N ILE A 161 -12.76 -1.66 -7.46
CA ILE A 161 -13.32 -2.82 -6.75
C ILE A 161 -12.64 -4.12 -7.20
N GLU A 162 -12.43 -4.30 -8.51
CA GLU A 162 -11.73 -5.44 -9.10
C GLU A 162 -10.31 -5.57 -8.52
N GLU A 163 -9.48 -4.53 -8.59
CA GLU A 163 -8.10 -4.56 -8.06
C GLU A 163 -8.07 -4.84 -6.55
N ALA A 164 -9.04 -4.30 -5.79
CA ALA A 164 -9.14 -4.60 -4.37
C ALA A 164 -9.42 -6.09 -4.11
N TYR A 165 -10.21 -6.75 -4.95
CA TYR A 165 -10.49 -8.18 -4.84
C TYR A 165 -9.35 -9.05 -5.36
N GLU A 166 -8.61 -8.62 -6.38
CA GLU A 166 -7.41 -9.31 -6.86
C GLU A 166 -6.29 -9.27 -5.81
N VAL A 167 -6.08 -8.13 -5.13
CA VAL A 167 -5.19 -8.06 -3.96
C VAL A 167 -5.58 -9.08 -2.90
N LEU A 168 -6.88 -9.23 -2.61
CA LEU A 168 -7.34 -10.22 -1.65
C LEU A 168 -7.10 -11.65 -2.14
N ASP A 169 -7.29 -11.95 -3.42
CA ASP A 169 -7.00 -13.28 -3.96
C ASP A 169 -5.50 -13.61 -3.94
N ALA A 170 -4.64 -12.61 -4.21
CA ALA A 170 -3.19 -12.74 -4.11
C ALA A 170 -2.73 -13.04 -2.67
N ILE A 171 -3.37 -12.42 -1.67
CA ILE A 171 -3.15 -12.74 -0.24
C ILE A 171 -3.59 -14.17 0.06
N ASP A 172 -4.82 -14.54 -0.35
CA ASP A 172 -5.40 -15.86 -0.08
C ASP A 172 -4.59 -17.00 -0.74
N SER A 173 -4.07 -16.76 -1.93
CA SER A 173 -3.20 -17.69 -2.67
C SER A 173 -1.75 -17.70 -2.19
N LYS A 174 -1.38 -16.80 -1.26
CA LYS A 174 0.00 -16.60 -0.76
C LYS A 174 1.02 -16.35 -1.88
N ASN A 175 0.58 -15.79 -3.00
CA ASN A 175 1.43 -15.49 -4.14
C ASN A 175 2.01 -14.07 -3.99
N MET A 176 3.25 -13.97 -3.49
CA MET A 176 3.88 -12.67 -3.23
C MET A 176 4.18 -11.86 -4.49
N ASN A 177 4.42 -12.53 -5.62
CA ASN A 177 4.64 -11.84 -6.90
C ASN A 177 3.34 -11.20 -7.38
N ASN A 178 2.25 -11.98 -7.38
CA ASN A 178 0.93 -11.45 -7.73
C ASN A 178 0.54 -10.33 -6.77
N LEU A 179 0.76 -10.52 -5.46
CA LEU A 179 0.43 -9.49 -4.48
C LEU A 179 1.15 -8.16 -4.76
N CYS A 180 2.40 -8.21 -5.20
CA CYS A 180 3.14 -7.01 -5.59
C CYS A 180 2.55 -6.33 -6.83
N GLU A 181 2.09 -7.12 -7.80
CA GLU A 181 1.43 -6.65 -9.03
C GLU A 181 0.08 -5.99 -8.71
N GLU A 182 -0.81 -6.70 -8.02
CA GLU A 182 -2.16 -6.20 -7.68
C GLU A 182 -2.12 -4.97 -6.75
N LEU A 183 -1.14 -4.89 -5.84
CA LEU A 183 -0.93 -3.69 -5.03
C LEU A 183 -0.47 -2.49 -5.90
N GLY A 184 0.26 -2.77 -6.98
CA GLY A 184 0.61 -1.79 -8.00
C GLY A 184 -0.61 -1.29 -8.76
N ASP A 185 -1.51 -2.19 -9.16
CA ASP A 185 -2.75 -1.82 -9.87
C ASP A 185 -3.73 -1.08 -8.96
N LEU A 186 -3.84 -1.48 -7.70
CA LEU A 186 -4.59 -0.70 -6.71
C LEU A 186 -3.99 0.70 -6.48
N LEU A 187 -2.66 0.82 -6.46
CA LEU A 187 -1.96 2.11 -6.39
C LEU A 187 -2.22 2.96 -7.65
N LEU A 188 -2.23 2.34 -8.83
CA LEU A 188 -2.57 2.99 -10.09
C LEU A 188 -3.94 3.65 -10.01
N GLN A 189 -4.95 2.98 -9.46
CA GLN A 189 -6.29 3.56 -9.27
C GLN A 189 -6.25 4.84 -8.39
N VAL A 190 -5.46 4.84 -7.31
CA VAL A 190 -5.29 6.03 -6.45
C VAL A 190 -4.66 7.20 -7.24
N VAL A 191 -3.64 6.93 -8.05
CA VAL A 191 -2.98 7.93 -8.90
C VAL A 191 -3.95 8.44 -9.98
N PHE A 192 -4.71 7.56 -10.61
CA PHE A 192 -5.68 7.88 -11.66
C PHE A 192 -6.78 8.82 -11.14
N HIS A 193 -7.43 8.46 -10.02
CA HIS A 193 -8.42 9.33 -9.38
C HIS A 193 -7.82 10.66 -8.93
N SER A 194 -6.59 10.65 -8.40
CA SER A 194 -5.91 11.89 -8.02
C SER A 194 -5.64 12.79 -9.23
N ARG A 195 -5.31 12.22 -10.39
CA ARG A 195 -5.08 12.98 -11.62
C ARG A 195 -6.36 13.63 -12.15
N ILE A 196 -7.48 12.88 -12.18
CA ILE A 196 -8.80 13.43 -12.57
C ILE A 196 -9.22 14.58 -11.64
N ALA A 197 -8.97 14.44 -10.33
CA ALA A 197 -9.28 15.49 -9.36
C ALA A 197 -8.38 16.73 -9.54
N GLU A 198 -7.11 16.54 -9.91
CA GLU A 198 -6.18 17.63 -10.17
C GLU A 198 -6.56 18.41 -11.44
N GLU A 199 -6.96 17.71 -12.51
CA GLU A 199 -7.44 18.29 -13.77
C GLU A 199 -8.69 19.17 -13.58
N SER A 200 -9.50 18.86 -12.57
CA SER A 200 -10.68 19.64 -12.18
C SER A 200 -10.40 20.69 -11.08
N GLY A 201 -9.14 20.87 -10.69
CA GLY A 201 -8.72 21.86 -9.69
C GLY A 201 -9.20 21.56 -8.26
N GLN A 202 -9.54 20.31 -7.95
CA GLN A 202 -10.10 19.90 -6.65
C GLN A 202 -9.00 19.53 -5.64
N PHE A 203 -8.18 18.53 -5.95
CA PHE A 203 -7.06 18.07 -5.13
C PHE A 203 -6.04 17.29 -5.96
N SER A 204 -4.81 17.21 -5.47
CA SER A 204 -3.70 16.46 -6.09
C SER A 204 -3.38 15.18 -5.32
N LEU A 205 -2.53 14.32 -5.90
CA LEU A 205 -1.99 13.16 -5.19
C LEU A 205 -1.23 13.56 -3.91
N ASN A 206 -0.53 14.71 -3.95
CA ASN A 206 0.16 15.25 -2.78
C ASN A 206 -0.81 15.58 -1.63
N ASP A 207 -2.01 16.07 -1.95
CA ASP A 207 -3.04 16.33 -0.95
C ASP A 207 -3.57 15.03 -0.33
N VAL A 208 -3.72 13.97 -1.14
CA VAL A 208 -4.09 12.63 -0.66
C VAL A 208 -3.03 12.09 0.31
N ILE A 209 -1.75 12.13 -0.07
CA ILE A 209 -0.62 11.65 0.73
C ILE A 209 -0.51 12.46 2.03
N LYS A 210 -0.61 13.79 1.94
CA LYS A 210 -0.60 14.67 3.12
C LYS A 210 -1.76 14.33 4.05
N GLY A 211 -2.97 14.20 3.51
CA GLY A 211 -4.17 13.89 4.28
C GLY A 211 -4.07 12.57 5.05
N ILE A 212 -3.53 11.50 4.45
CA ILE A 212 -3.32 10.23 5.14
C ILE A 212 -2.15 10.31 6.14
N SER A 213 -1.07 11.00 5.80
CA SER A 213 0.12 11.16 6.67
C SER A 213 -0.23 11.91 7.95
N ASP A 214 -0.86 13.08 7.83
CA ASP A 214 -1.30 13.90 8.98
C ASP A 214 -2.28 13.12 9.86
N LYS A 215 -3.19 12.35 9.24
CA LYS A 215 -4.15 11.49 9.94
C LYS A 215 -3.46 10.34 10.68
N LEU A 216 -2.47 9.69 10.09
CA LEU A 216 -1.71 8.62 10.74
C LEU A 216 -0.91 9.16 11.93
N ILE A 217 -0.23 10.30 11.78
CA ILE A 217 0.50 10.96 12.87
C ILE A 217 -0.47 11.28 14.02
N ARG A 218 -1.59 11.93 13.72
CA ARG A 218 -2.60 12.31 14.73
C ARG A 218 -3.20 11.10 15.46
N ARG A 219 -3.43 9.99 14.75
CA ARG A 219 -4.04 8.78 15.33
C ARG A 219 -3.07 7.86 16.06
N HIS A 220 -1.76 8.12 15.99
CA HIS A 220 -0.74 7.36 16.71
C HIS A 220 0.07 8.27 17.66
N PRO A 221 -0.58 8.94 18.63
CA PRO A 221 0.12 9.79 19.60
C PRO A 221 1.05 8.98 20.52
N HIS A 222 0.93 7.65 20.52
CA HIS A 222 1.83 6.74 21.21
C HIS A 222 3.11 6.40 20.43
N VAL A 223 3.13 6.68 19.13
CA VAL A 223 4.33 6.56 18.30
C VAL A 223 4.96 7.93 18.06
N PHE A 224 4.14 8.95 17.78
CA PHE A 224 4.59 10.28 17.34
C PHE A 224 4.36 11.40 18.36
N GLY A 225 3.85 11.08 19.55
CA GLY A 225 3.54 12.03 20.62
C GLY A 225 4.03 11.53 21.97
N SER A 226 3.28 11.83 23.03
CA SER A 226 3.64 11.54 24.42
C SER A 226 2.69 10.56 25.14
N VAL A 227 1.74 9.95 24.43
CA VAL A 227 0.74 9.05 25.04
C VAL A 227 1.33 7.66 25.19
N GLU A 228 1.54 7.16 26.40
CA GLU A 228 1.95 5.77 26.59
C GLU A 228 0.73 4.82 26.55
N VAL A 229 0.89 3.68 25.89
CA VAL A 229 -0.12 2.62 25.80
C VAL A 229 0.54 1.28 26.09
N ALA A 230 -0.07 0.45 26.92
CA ALA A 230 0.48 -0.83 27.38
C ALA A 230 0.03 -2.03 26.54
N SER A 231 -0.99 -1.87 25.68
CA SER A 231 -1.52 -2.99 24.88
C SER A 231 -2.19 -2.54 23.58
N SER A 232 -2.34 -3.48 22.64
CA SER A 232 -3.12 -3.28 21.41
C SER A 232 -4.58 -2.92 21.67
N ARG A 233 -5.16 -3.38 22.79
CA ARG A 233 -6.53 -3.02 23.21
C ARG A 233 -6.64 -1.54 23.57
N GLU A 234 -5.66 -1.01 24.29
CA GLU A 234 -5.60 0.42 24.63
C GLU A 234 -5.38 1.29 23.39
N VAL A 235 -4.57 0.82 22.43
CA VAL A 235 -4.42 1.48 21.12
C VAL A 235 -5.78 1.60 20.42
N LEU A 236 -6.57 0.53 20.38
CA LEU A 236 -7.88 0.53 19.73
C LEU A 236 -8.88 1.49 20.41
N ILE A 237 -8.90 1.54 21.74
CA ILE A 237 -9.75 2.47 22.50
C ILE A 237 -9.37 3.92 22.17
N ASN A 238 -8.08 4.26 22.24
CA ASN A 238 -7.58 5.59 21.90
C ASN A 238 -7.90 5.97 20.44
N TRP A 239 -7.76 5.02 19.51
CA TRP A 239 -8.14 5.22 18.11
C TRP A 239 -9.61 5.58 17.93
N ASP A 240 -10.51 4.89 18.65
CA ASP A 240 -11.95 5.14 18.56
C ASP A 240 -12.34 6.49 19.18
N GLU A 241 -11.65 6.94 20.23
CA GLU A 241 -11.82 8.29 20.79
C GLU A 241 -11.35 9.38 19.82
N ILE A 242 -10.14 9.24 19.26
CA ILE A 242 -9.61 10.21 18.29
C ILE A 242 -10.54 10.31 17.07
N LYS A 243 -11.05 9.19 16.56
CA LYS A 243 -12.04 9.17 15.45
C LYS A 243 -13.33 9.92 15.78
N LYS A 244 -13.83 9.83 17.03
CA LYS A 244 -15.04 10.55 17.45
C LYS A 244 -14.80 12.06 17.42
N THR A 245 -13.68 12.51 17.96
CA THR A 245 -13.30 13.94 17.99
C THR A 245 -13.13 14.49 16.57
N GLU A 246 -12.46 13.75 15.69
CA GLU A 246 -12.29 14.13 14.26
C GLU A 246 -13.64 14.33 13.56
N LYS A 247 -14.61 13.41 13.77
CA LYS A 247 -15.94 13.53 13.17
C LYS A 247 -16.67 14.79 13.65
N LEU A 248 -16.54 15.14 14.93
CA LEU A 248 -17.15 16.35 15.49
C LEU A 248 -16.53 17.62 14.89
N THR A 249 -15.21 17.66 14.71
CA THR A 249 -14.51 18.80 14.11
C THR A 249 -14.86 18.95 12.62
N SER A 250 -14.89 17.86 11.84
CA SER A 250 -15.28 17.92 10.42
C SER A 250 -16.77 18.21 10.20
N GLN A 251 -17.65 17.79 11.12
CA GLN A 251 -19.09 18.07 11.06
C GLN A 251 -19.43 19.52 11.48
N SER A 252 -18.54 20.20 12.20
CA SER A 252 -18.73 21.61 12.58
C SER A 252 -18.75 22.56 11.36
N LEU A 253 -18.26 22.10 10.19
CA LEU A 253 -18.24 22.86 8.93
C LEU A 253 -19.39 22.52 7.96
N LYS A 254 -20.16 21.45 8.20
CA LYS A 254 -21.35 21.10 7.38
C LYS A 254 -22.62 21.43 8.16
N LYS A 255 -23.23 22.57 7.83
CA LYS A 255 -24.57 22.97 8.28
C LYS A 255 -25.55 21.79 8.16
N GLN A 256 -26.14 21.42 9.29
CA GLN A 256 -27.54 21.04 9.51
C GLN A 256 -28.39 20.62 8.28
N ALA A 257 -27.94 19.63 7.52
CA ALA A 257 -28.77 18.91 6.56
C ALA A 257 -28.72 17.43 6.96
N GLU A 258 -29.83 16.97 7.56
CA GLU A 258 -30.16 15.60 7.94
C GLU A 258 -28.99 14.75 8.46
N ARG A 259 -28.82 14.73 9.78
CA ARG A 259 -27.93 13.77 10.46
C ARG A 259 -28.43 12.35 10.20
N ASN A 260 -27.96 11.72 9.13
CA ASN A 260 -28.12 10.29 8.94
C ASN A 260 -27.36 9.58 10.06
N PHE A 261 -28.10 8.92 10.97
CA PHE A 261 -27.53 8.21 12.11
C PHE A 261 -26.45 7.23 11.69
N PHE A 262 -26.63 6.55 10.55
CA PHE A 262 -25.71 5.50 10.11
C PHE A 262 -24.40 6.06 9.54
N ASP A 263 -24.40 7.12 8.73
CA ASP A 263 -23.17 7.73 8.16
C ASP A 263 -22.15 6.66 7.68
N ILE A 264 -22.65 5.66 6.94
CA ILE A 264 -21.89 4.53 6.42
C ILE A 264 -21.62 4.79 4.93
N PRO A 265 -20.38 4.57 4.43
CA PRO A 265 -20.09 4.70 3.01
C PRO A 265 -21.02 3.81 2.17
N ARG A 266 -21.73 4.40 1.21
CA ARG A 266 -22.69 3.69 0.35
C ARG A 266 -22.03 2.74 -0.66
N GLY A 267 -20.75 2.91 -0.94
CA GLY A 267 -19.99 2.07 -1.89
C GLY A 267 -19.46 0.75 -1.30
N LEU A 268 -19.84 0.40 -0.06
CA LEU A 268 -19.44 -0.88 0.52
C LEU A 268 -20.23 -2.03 -0.12
N PRO A 269 -19.60 -3.22 -0.30
CA PRO A 269 -20.32 -4.45 -0.60
C PRO A 269 -21.46 -4.69 0.40
N ALA A 270 -22.53 -5.34 -0.06
CA ALA A 270 -23.77 -5.46 0.70
C ALA A 270 -23.57 -6.08 2.10
N LEU A 271 -22.73 -7.12 2.21
CA LEU A 271 -22.49 -7.80 3.48
C LEU A 271 -21.68 -6.91 4.45
N GLN A 272 -20.66 -6.22 3.96
CA GLN A 272 -19.91 -5.25 4.76
C GLN A 272 -20.75 -4.03 5.18
N PHE A 273 -21.63 -3.58 4.28
CA PHE A 273 -22.57 -2.50 4.56
C PHE A 273 -23.52 -2.89 5.71
N ALA A 274 -24.10 -4.09 5.65
CA ALA A 274 -24.94 -4.64 6.71
C ALA A 274 -24.16 -4.79 8.04
N GLU A 275 -22.95 -5.36 8.00
CA GLU A 275 -22.12 -5.55 9.19
C GLU A 275 -21.79 -4.22 9.88
N LYS A 276 -21.41 -3.18 9.11
CA LYS A 276 -21.14 -1.84 9.68
C LYS A 276 -22.41 -1.18 10.23
N THR A 277 -23.56 -1.42 9.60
CA THR A 277 -24.87 -0.93 10.05
C THR A 277 -25.18 -1.50 11.42
N GLN A 278 -25.05 -2.81 11.58
CA GLN A 278 -25.28 -3.53 12.84
C GLN A 278 -24.28 -3.12 13.92
N LYS A 279 -22.98 -3.03 13.60
CA LYS A 279 -21.96 -2.52 14.55
C LYS A 279 -22.28 -1.12 15.06
N LYS A 280 -22.90 -0.27 14.24
CA LYS A 280 -23.26 1.09 14.67
C LYS A 280 -24.51 1.13 15.53
N ALA A 281 -25.51 0.30 15.23
CA ALA A 281 -26.67 0.11 16.10
C ALA A 281 -26.25 -0.45 17.48
N SER A 282 -25.34 -1.43 17.48
CA SER A 282 -24.75 -2.02 18.69
C SER A 282 -24.08 -0.99 19.61
N LYS A 283 -23.39 0.01 19.04
CA LYS A 283 -22.72 1.08 19.80
C LYS A 283 -23.68 1.95 20.63
N VAL A 284 -24.98 1.98 20.33
CA VAL A 284 -25.99 2.69 21.12
C VAL A 284 -26.83 1.76 21.99
N GLY A 285 -26.41 0.50 22.13
CA GLY A 285 -27.09 -0.52 22.93
C GLY A 285 -28.21 -1.25 22.20
N PHE A 286 -28.39 -1.03 20.89
CA PHE A 286 -29.32 -1.83 20.09
C PHE A 286 -28.61 -3.08 19.58
N ASP A 287 -28.51 -4.09 20.44
CA ASP A 287 -27.88 -5.37 20.14
C ASP A 287 -28.43 -6.51 21.02
N TRP A 288 -28.14 -7.75 20.64
CA TRP A 288 -28.42 -8.94 21.45
C TRP A 288 -27.30 -9.18 22.47
N GLU A 289 -27.60 -9.94 23.52
CA GLU A 289 -26.61 -10.31 24.55
C GLU A 289 -25.60 -11.34 24.04
N ASP A 290 -26.05 -12.28 23.20
CA ASP A 290 -25.22 -13.34 22.65
C ASP A 290 -25.65 -13.76 21.23
N HIS A 291 -24.95 -14.75 20.68
CA HIS A 291 -25.18 -15.27 19.33
C HIS A 291 -26.51 -16.03 19.16
N GLN A 292 -27.20 -16.40 20.24
CA GLN A 292 -28.46 -17.14 20.15
C GLN A 292 -29.57 -16.28 19.57
N GLY A 293 -29.60 -14.99 19.92
CA GLY A 293 -30.57 -14.04 19.37
C GLY A 293 -30.55 -13.94 17.84
N PRO A 294 -29.41 -13.61 17.22
CA PRO A 294 -29.26 -13.64 15.76
C PRO A 294 -29.57 -15.00 15.14
N LEU A 295 -29.18 -16.11 15.80
CA LEU A 295 -29.46 -17.45 15.30
C LEU A 295 -30.98 -17.75 15.28
N SER A 296 -31.71 -17.40 16.34
CA SER A 296 -33.17 -17.50 16.36
C SER A 296 -33.81 -16.64 15.28
N LYS A 297 -33.29 -15.43 15.04
CA LYS A 297 -33.80 -14.55 13.99
C LYS A 297 -33.60 -15.15 12.60
N ILE A 298 -32.48 -15.84 12.32
CA ILE A 298 -32.29 -16.56 11.05
C ILE A 298 -33.40 -17.60 10.81
N TYR A 299 -33.80 -18.37 11.84
CA TYR A 299 -34.88 -19.34 11.70
C TYR A 299 -36.25 -18.68 11.44
N GLU A 300 -36.49 -17.53 12.06
CA GLU A 300 -37.68 -16.70 11.83
C GLU A 300 -37.74 -16.22 10.38
N GLU A 301 -36.70 -15.52 9.90
CA GLU A 301 -36.62 -14.99 8.54
C GLU A 301 -36.69 -16.08 7.47
N LEU A 302 -36.09 -17.25 7.73
CA LEU A 302 -36.19 -18.40 6.82
C LEU A 302 -37.65 -18.88 6.71
N THR A 303 -38.37 -18.92 7.83
CA THR A 303 -39.79 -19.31 7.85
C THR A 303 -40.67 -18.28 7.14
N GLU A 304 -40.35 -16.99 7.23
CA GLU A 304 -41.05 -15.92 6.52
C GLU A 304 -40.79 -15.98 5.02
N LEU A 305 -39.54 -16.15 4.61
CA LEU A 305 -39.16 -16.37 3.21
C LEU A 305 -39.89 -17.57 2.60
N GLU A 306 -39.92 -18.73 3.27
CA GLU A 306 -40.62 -19.93 2.80
C GLU A 306 -42.11 -19.70 2.52
N LYS A 307 -42.77 -18.83 3.30
CA LYS A 307 -44.19 -18.50 3.09
C LYS A 307 -44.41 -17.71 1.81
N GLU A 308 -43.49 -16.82 1.46
CA GLU A 308 -43.60 -15.86 0.36
C GLU A 308 -43.04 -16.37 -0.99
N VAL A 309 -42.12 -17.34 -0.97
CA VAL A 309 -41.52 -17.95 -2.17
C VAL A 309 -42.59 -18.45 -3.13
N GLY A 310 -42.53 -17.99 -4.38
CA GLY A 310 -43.44 -18.39 -5.47
C GLY A 310 -44.85 -17.77 -5.41
N LYS A 311 -45.12 -16.86 -4.46
CA LYS A 311 -46.45 -16.27 -4.26
C LYS A 311 -46.47 -14.75 -4.31
N SER A 312 -45.42 -14.09 -3.83
CA SER A 312 -45.47 -12.67 -3.47
C SER A 312 -44.21 -11.91 -3.90
N PRO A 313 -44.33 -10.64 -4.29
CA PRO A 313 -43.18 -9.78 -4.54
C PRO A 313 -42.36 -9.50 -3.27
N ARG A 314 -42.90 -9.79 -2.07
CA ARG A 314 -42.19 -9.68 -0.79
C ARG A 314 -41.04 -10.67 -0.63
N VAL A 315 -40.97 -11.72 -1.44
CA VAL A 315 -39.86 -12.69 -1.42
C VAL A 315 -38.48 -12.01 -1.47
N LYS A 316 -38.36 -10.86 -2.14
CA LYS A 316 -37.12 -10.08 -2.19
C LYS A 316 -36.78 -9.42 -0.85
N GLU A 317 -37.78 -8.94 -0.13
CA GLU A 317 -37.66 -8.33 1.19
C GLU A 317 -37.21 -9.38 2.21
N GLU A 318 -37.95 -10.49 2.31
CA GLU A 318 -37.64 -11.60 3.23
C GLU A 318 -36.25 -12.21 2.97
N LEU A 319 -35.84 -12.33 1.70
CA LEU A 319 -34.49 -12.78 1.37
C LEU A 319 -33.42 -11.78 1.85
N GLY A 320 -33.72 -10.48 1.77
CA GLY A 320 -32.86 -9.42 2.28
C GLY A 320 -32.70 -9.52 3.81
N ASP A 321 -33.79 -9.73 4.53
CA ASP A 321 -33.79 -9.83 5.99
C ASP A 321 -33.11 -11.10 6.50
N LEU A 322 -33.28 -12.22 5.79
CA LEU A 322 -32.50 -13.44 6.03
C LEU A 322 -31.00 -13.21 5.87
N LEU A 323 -30.57 -12.57 4.77
CA LEU A 323 -29.16 -12.24 4.53
C LEU A 323 -28.62 -11.28 5.61
N PHE A 324 -29.42 -10.28 6.00
CA PHE A 324 -29.06 -9.35 7.08
C PHE A 324 -28.86 -10.07 8.41
N SER A 325 -29.73 -11.03 8.74
CA SER A 325 -29.64 -11.85 9.95
C SER A 325 -28.43 -12.78 9.94
N ILE A 326 -28.07 -13.36 8.79
CA ILE A 326 -26.83 -14.15 8.62
C ILE A 326 -25.59 -13.30 8.87
N VAL A 327 -25.55 -12.07 8.35
CA VAL A 327 -24.44 -11.12 8.63
C VAL A 327 -24.36 -10.80 10.13
N ASN A 328 -25.51 -10.66 10.79
CA ASN A 328 -25.56 -10.38 12.22
C ASN A 328 -24.98 -11.53 13.04
N LEU A 329 -25.36 -12.78 12.73
CA LEU A 329 -24.76 -13.95 13.36
C LEU A 329 -23.24 -14.00 13.12
N SER A 330 -22.81 -13.74 11.89
CA SER A 330 -21.37 -13.72 11.54
C SER A 330 -20.60 -12.73 12.41
N ARG A 331 -21.16 -11.53 12.66
CA ARG A 331 -20.58 -10.53 13.56
C ARG A 331 -20.44 -11.04 14.99
N PHE A 332 -21.43 -11.74 15.54
CA PHE A 332 -21.37 -12.34 16.88
C PHE A 332 -20.34 -13.47 16.97
N LEU A 333 -20.12 -14.19 15.89
CA LEU A 333 -19.09 -15.23 15.79
C LEU A 333 -17.68 -14.66 15.55
N GLY A 334 -17.54 -13.35 15.32
CA GLY A 334 -16.27 -12.72 14.97
C GLY A 334 -15.79 -13.06 13.54
N ILE A 335 -16.71 -13.47 12.67
CA ILE A 335 -16.43 -13.88 11.29
C ILE A 335 -16.80 -12.74 10.34
N ASN A 336 -15.91 -12.40 9.41
CA ASN A 336 -16.22 -11.48 8.32
C ASN A 336 -17.09 -12.19 7.27
N ALA A 337 -18.37 -11.77 7.16
CA ALA A 337 -19.34 -12.44 6.29
C ALA A 337 -18.97 -12.36 4.79
N GLU A 338 -18.37 -11.25 4.35
CA GLU A 338 -17.93 -11.07 2.97
C GLU A 338 -16.80 -12.06 2.63
N GLU A 339 -15.82 -12.17 3.52
CA GLU A 339 -14.70 -13.09 3.36
C GLU A 339 -15.16 -14.56 3.42
N ALA A 340 -16.04 -14.90 4.36
CA ALA A 340 -16.59 -16.24 4.50
C ALA A 340 -17.34 -16.68 3.23
N LEU A 341 -18.15 -15.79 2.63
CA LEU A 341 -18.85 -16.08 1.38
C LEU A 341 -17.88 -16.23 0.20
N ARG A 342 -16.83 -15.40 0.11
CA ARG A 342 -15.79 -15.53 -0.92
C ARG A 342 -15.08 -16.88 -0.82
N GLN A 343 -14.65 -17.29 0.38
CA GLN A 343 -14.01 -18.59 0.59
C GLN A 343 -14.95 -19.76 0.25
N GLY A 344 -16.23 -19.66 0.63
CA GLY A 344 -17.26 -20.64 0.26
C GLY A 344 -17.44 -20.77 -1.25
N THR A 345 -17.49 -19.64 -1.95
CA THR A 345 -17.61 -19.55 -3.41
C THR A 345 -16.36 -20.12 -4.12
N LYS A 346 -15.16 -19.76 -3.67
CA LYS A 346 -13.89 -20.28 -4.20
C LYS A 346 -13.82 -21.81 -4.06
N LYS A 347 -14.20 -22.35 -2.90
CA LYS A 347 -14.29 -23.79 -2.68
C LYS A 347 -15.30 -24.46 -3.64
N PHE A 348 -16.46 -23.83 -3.89
CA PHE A 348 -17.42 -24.34 -4.86
C PHE A 348 -16.83 -24.36 -6.27
N GLN A 349 -16.20 -23.27 -6.72
CA GLN A 349 -15.57 -23.18 -8.04
C GLN A 349 -14.48 -24.23 -8.24
N GLN A 350 -13.61 -24.41 -7.24
CA GLN A 350 -12.55 -25.44 -7.27
C GLN A 350 -13.14 -26.84 -7.42
N ARG A 351 -14.17 -27.17 -6.64
CA ARG A 351 -14.86 -28.46 -6.74
C ARG A 351 -15.53 -28.65 -8.09
N PHE A 352 -16.20 -27.61 -8.57
CA PHE A 352 -16.89 -27.65 -9.85
C PHE A 352 -15.90 -27.87 -11.01
N ASN A 353 -14.74 -27.19 -10.99
CA ASN A 353 -13.69 -27.39 -12.00
C ASN A 353 -13.09 -28.80 -11.96
N LYS A 354 -12.81 -29.33 -10.76
CA LYS A 354 -12.35 -30.74 -10.60
C LYS A 354 -13.40 -31.73 -11.11
N MET A 355 -14.66 -31.48 -10.80
CA MET A 355 -15.78 -32.29 -11.26
C MET A 355 -15.85 -32.29 -12.79
N MET A 356 -15.79 -31.11 -13.42
CA MET A 356 -15.80 -30.97 -14.88
C MET A 356 -14.60 -31.68 -15.53
N HIS A 357 -13.41 -31.58 -14.95
CA HIS A 357 -12.24 -32.29 -15.45
C HIS A 357 -12.37 -33.82 -15.36
N LYS A 358 -12.93 -34.34 -14.25
CA LYS A 358 -13.22 -35.78 -14.12
C LYS A 358 -14.27 -36.25 -15.12
N ILE A 359 -15.31 -35.45 -15.33
CA ILE A 359 -16.33 -35.72 -16.34
C ILE A 359 -15.70 -35.77 -17.75
N ASP A 360 -14.79 -34.86 -18.07
CA ASP A 360 -14.12 -34.86 -19.38
C ASP A 360 -13.24 -36.11 -19.59
N LEU A 361 -12.68 -36.69 -18.53
CA LEU A 361 -11.82 -37.87 -18.59
C LEU A 361 -12.59 -39.21 -18.53
N GLU A 362 -13.60 -39.28 -17.67
CA GLU A 362 -14.25 -40.53 -17.25
C GLU A 362 -15.76 -40.55 -17.55
N GLY A 363 -16.32 -39.41 -17.97
CA GLY A 363 -17.76 -39.23 -18.16
C GLY A 363 -18.26 -39.71 -19.52
N PRO A 364 -19.58 -39.96 -19.63
CA PRO A 364 -20.23 -40.24 -20.92
C PRO A 364 -20.16 -39.01 -21.84
N ASP A 365 -20.19 -39.24 -23.16
CA ASP A 365 -20.04 -38.23 -24.22
C ASP A 365 -20.94 -36.99 -23.99
N LYS A 366 -20.42 -35.80 -24.32
CA LYS A 366 -20.84 -34.45 -23.86
C LYS A 366 -22.30 -34.03 -24.16
N GLY A 367 -23.10 -34.91 -24.74
CA GLY A 367 -24.52 -34.72 -25.03
C GLY A 367 -25.41 -34.94 -23.81
N ARG A 368 -25.60 -33.89 -23.00
CA ARG A 368 -26.51 -33.81 -21.82
C ARG A 368 -26.22 -34.82 -20.71
N MET A 369 -25.34 -34.43 -19.79
CA MET A 369 -25.28 -35.06 -18.48
C MET A 369 -26.56 -34.83 -17.68
N SER A 370 -27.06 -35.88 -17.03
CA SER A 370 -28.11 -35.76 -16.01
C SER A 370 -27.56 -35.12 -14.73
N MET A 371 -28.45 -34.49 -13.95
CA MET A 371 -28.11 -34.00 -12.61
C MET A 371 -27.61 -35.12 -11.69
N GLU A 372 -28.09 -36.35 -11.88
CA GLU A 372 -27.66 -37.52 -11.11
C GLU A 372 -26.19 -37.86 -11.37
N ASN A 373 -25.75 -37.82 -12.64
CA ASN A 373 -24.35 -38.02 -13.00
C ASN A 373 -23.47 -36.89 -12.46
N MET A 374 -23.91 -35.63 -12.55
CA MET A 374 -23.18 -34.50 -11.97
C MET A 374 -23.05 -34.63 -10.44
N ASN A 375 -24.13 -35.04 -9.75
CA ASN A 375 -24.11 -35.25 -8.31
C ASN A 375 -23.16 -36.39 -7.90
N PHE A 376 -23.06 -37.47 -8.70
CA PHE A 376 -22.10 -38.54 -8.46
C PHE A 376 -20.66 -38.00 -8.47
N PHE A 377 -20.24 -37.32 -9.54
CA PHE A 377 -18.89 -36.75 -9.64
C PHE A 377 -18.65 -35.66 -8.58
N TRP A 378 -19.67 -34.88 -8.22
CA TRP A 378 -19.58 -33.88 -7.15
C TRP A 378 -19.27 -34.51 -5.78
N GLU A 379 -19.97 -35.58 -5.41
CA GLU A 379 -19.72 -36.28 -4.15
C GLU A 379 -18.37 -37.02 -4.15
N VAL A 380 -17.93 -37.55 -5.31
CA VAL A 380 -16.56 -38.09 -5.47
C VAL A 380 -15.51 -37.02 -5.16
N VAL A 381 -15.58 -35.84 -5.80
CA VAL A 381 -14.63 -34.73 -5.57
C VAL A 381 -14.65 -34.27 -4.10
N LYS A 382 -15.82 -34.17 -3.47
CA LYS A 382 -15.95 -33.84 -2.05
C LYS A 382 -15.29 -34.89 -1.14
N SER A 383 -15.39 -36.16 -1.49
CA SER A 383 -14.83 -37.26 -0.70
C SER A 383 -13.31 -37.26 -0.74
N GLU A 384 -12.71 -37.06 -1.92
CA GLU A 384 -11.26 -36.99 -2.14
C GLU A 384 -10.62 -35.85 -1.31
N GLU A 385 -11.24 -34.66 -1.29
CA GLU A 385 -10.77 -33.52 -0.49
C GLU A 385 -10.79 -33.79 1.02
N LYS A 386 -11.73 -34.60 1.53
CA LYS A 386 -11.78 -34.95 2.95
C LYS A 386 -10.72 -35.99 3.33
N THR A 387 -10.31 -36.83 2.39
CA THR A 387 -9.30 -37.86 2.59
C THR A 387 -7.86 -37.37 2.34
N GLY A 388 -7.68 -36.16 1.79
CA GLY A 388 -6.36 -35.57 1.56
C GLY A 388 -5.55 -36.28 0.47
N VAL A 389 -6.22 -36.98 -0.45
CA VAL A 389 -5.63 -37.67 -1.61
C VAL A 389 -5.76 -36.79 -2.85
#